data_AF-A0A2E7QGT8-F1
#
_entry.id   AF-A0A2E7QGT8-F1
#
_cell.length_a   1.000
_cell.length_b   1.000
_cell.length_c   1.000
_cell.angle_alpha   90.00
_cell.angle_beta   90.00
_cell.angle_gamma   90.00
#
_symmetry.space_group_name_H-M   'P 1'
#
loop_
_entity.id
_entity.type
_entity.pdbx_description
1 polymer ?
#
loop_
_entity_poly.entity_id
_entity_poly.type
_entity_poly.pdbx_seq_one_letter_code
_entity_poly.pdbx_strand_id
1 'polypeptide(L)'
;MSEHAYANGIDIKKFIMGSMSVKVEDYRKNNIQAWFLRKAFHSACWKCSLALGPPSDRNHLTHFHLDNGAYLGLPKVRCFFR
;
A
#
# COMPACT_ATOMS: atom_id res chain seq x y z
N MET A 1 17.13 8.16 -3.38
CA MET A 1 17.39 6.76 -3.81
C MET A 1 16.18 5.94 -3.39
N SER A 2 15.77 4.92 -4.16
CA SER A 2 14.61 4.11 -3.79
C SER A 2 15.00 3.03 -2.77
N GLU A 3 14.13 2.74 -1.79
CA GLU A 3 14.34 1.66 -0.82
C GLU A 3 14.36 0.26 -1.47
N HIS A 4 13.85 0.12 -2.70
CA HIS A 4 14.04 -1.08 -3.53
C HIS A 4 15.53 -1.39 -3.77
N ALA A 5 16.37 -0.36 -3.95
CA ALA A 5 17.81 -0.55 -4.19
C ALA A 5 18.54 -1.15 -2.98
N TYR A 6 17.93 -1.06 -1.79
CA TYR A 6 18.44 -1.62 -0.54
C TYR A 6 17.71 -2.89 -0.10
N ALA A 7 16.81 -3.43 -0.94
CA ALA A 7 15.90 -4.53 -0.59
C ALA A 7 15.02 -4.26 0.65
N ASN A 8 14.79 -2.99 0.98
CA ASN A 8 13.91 -2.56 2.06
C ASN A 8 12.46 -2.31 1.59
N GLY A 9 12.25 -2.21 0.27
CA GLY A 9 10.97 -1.93 -0.36
C GLY A 9 10.38 -3.13 -1.09
N ILE A 10 9.06 -3.24 -1.09
CA ILE A 10 8.28 -4.19 -1.91
C ILE A 10 7.08 -3.49 -2.53
N ASP A 11 6.71 -3.94 -3.73
CA ASP A 11 5.50 -3.48 -4.42
C ASP A 11 4.48 -4.62 -4.55
N ILE A 12 3.27 -4.43 -4.04
CA ILE A 12 2.17 -5.40 -4.14
C ILE A 12 1.15 -4.91 -5.16
N LYS A 13 0.99 -5.66 -6.27
CA LYS A 13 0.02 -5.33 -7.34
C LYS A 13 -1.34 -6.03 -7.19
N LYS A 14 -1.37 -7.21 -6.57
CA LYS A 14 -2.59 -8.01 -6.39
C LYS A 14 -2.47 -8.99 -5.23
N PHE A 15 -3.63 -9.41 -4.73
CA PHE A 15 -3.78 -10.49 -3.76
C PHE A 15 -4.51 -11.65 -4.44
N ILE A 16 -4.06 -12.87 -4.18
CA ILE A 16 -4.71 -14.09 -4.67
C ILE A 16 -5.23 -14.85 -3.46
N MET A 17 -6.52 -15.19 -3.47
CA MET A 17 -7.21 -15.88 -2.38
C MET A 17 -8.09 -16.98 -2.98
N GLY A 18 -7.60 -18.23 -2.98
CA GLY A 18 -8.23 -19.31 -3.74
C GLY A 18 -8.28 -18.97 -5.23
N SER A 19 -9.48 -18.99 -5.83
CA SER A 19 -9.71 -18.59 -7.22
C SER A 19 -9.87 -17.08 -7.42
N MET A 20 -9.93 -16.29 -6.34
CA MET A 20 -10.14 -14.84 -6.43
C MET A 20 -8.82 -14.11 -6.63
N SER A 21 -8.80 -13.15 -7.57
CA SER A 21 -7.70 -12.19 -7.77
C SER A 21 -8.19 -10.78 -7.51
N VAL A 22 -7.66 -10.15 -6.46
CA VAL A 22 -7.96 -8.76 -6.09
C VAL A 22 -6.81 -7.87 -6.50
N LYS A 23 -7.01 -7.03 -7.51
CA LYS A 23 -5.96 -6.14 -8.03
C LYS A 23 -6.00 -4.80 -7.31
N VAL A 24 -4.84 -4.23 -6.99
CA VAL A 24 -4.76 -2.94 -6.28
C VAL A 24 -5.32 -1.79 -7.11
N GLU A 25 -5.30 -1.87 -8.44
CA GLU A 25 -5.95 -0.89 -9.34
C GLU A 25 -7.46 -0.70 -9.05
N ASP A 26 -8.10 -1.70 -8.42
CA ASP A 26 -9.51 -1.68 -8.06
C ASP A 26 -9.83 -0.98 -6.73
N TYR A 27 -8.82 -0.37 -6.09
CA TYR A 27 -8.93 0.28 -4.77
C TYR A 27 -10.08 1.29 -4.64
N ARG A 28 -10.39 2.01 -5.73
CA ARG A 28 -11.45 3.03 -5.75
C ARG A 28 -12.84 2.47 -6.07
N LYS A 29 -12.98 1.18 -6.36
CA LYS A 29 -14.29 0.56 -6.56
C LYS A 29 -15.12 0.60 -5.27
N ASN A 30 -16.44 0.47 -5.42
CA ASN A 30 -17.36 0.39 -4.29
C ASN A 30 -17.84 -1.05 -4.10
N ASN A 31 -16.93 -1.97 -3.77
CA ASN A 31 -17.23 -3.39 -3.59
C ASN A 31 -16.38 -3.99 -2.44
N ILE A 32 -16.66 -5.26 -2.11
CA ILE A 32 -15.98 -5.97 -1.02
C ILE A 32 -14.46 -6.09 -1.22
N GLN A 33 -14.01 -6.21 -2.46
CA GLN A 33 -12.59 -6.30 -2.80
C GLN A 33 -11.87 -4.98 -2.51
N ALA A 34 -12.47 -3.85 -2.87
CA ALA A 34 -11.96 -2.53 -2.52
C ALA A 34 -11.96 -2.28 -1.01
N TRP A 35 -12.96 -2.79 -0.28
CA TRP A 35 -12.95 -2.76 1.19
C TRP A 35 -11.78 -3.57 1.77
N PHE A 36 -11.53 -4.78 1.26
CA PHE A 36 -10.36 -5.58 1.63
C PHE A 36 -9.06 -4.81 1.35
N LEU A 37 -8.92 -4.18 0.19
CA LEU A 37 -7.73 -3.39 -0.16
C LEU A 37 -7.49 -2.23 0.81
N ARG A 38 -8.54 -1.51 1.22
CA ARG A 38 -8.44 -0.44 2.23
C ARG A 38 -7.96 -0.97 3.58
N LYS A 39 -8.48 -2.13 4.01
CA LYS A 39 -8.06 -2.76 5.28
C LYS A 39 -6.62 -3.29 5.21
N ALA A 40 -6.24 -3.91 4.10
CA ALA A 40 -4.88 -4.39 3.86
C ALA A 40 -3.88 -3.24 3.87
N PHE A 41 -4.16 -2.15 3.14
CA PHE A 41 -3.31 -0.97 3.11
C PHE A 41 -3.22 -0.28 4.48
N HIS A 42 -4.34 -0.15 5.20
CA HIS A 42 -4.33 0.40 6.55
C HIS A 42 -3.45 -0.44 7.50
N SER A 43 -3.50 -1.77 7.41
CA SER A 43 -2.62 -2.65 8.19
C SER A 43 -1.14 -2.45 7.84
N ALA A 44 -0.83 -2.35 6.54
CA ALA A 44 0.53 -2.13 6.07
C ALA A 44 1.09 -0.79 6.56
N CYS A 45 0.28 0.27 6.55
CA CYS A 45 0.68 1.60 7.06
C CYS A 45 1.12 1.57 8.53
N TRP A 46 0.52 0.70 9.36
CA TRP A 46 0.95 0.53 10.75
C TRP A 46 2.22 -0.30 10.91
N LYS A 47 2.47 -1.24 10.00
CA LYS A 47 3.57 -2.22 10.10
C LYS A 47 4.85 -1.75 9.43
N CYS A 48 4.74 -0.98 8.36
CA CYS A 48 5.87 -0.49 7.58
C CYS A 48 6.28 0.93 8.02
N SER A 49 7.53 1.31 7.73
CA SER A 49 7.99 2.69 7.93
C SER A 49 7.27 3.65 6.99
N LEU A 50 7.03 3.22 5.75
CA LEU A 50 6.26 3.95 4.75
C LEU A 50 5.35 2.98 3.99
N ALA A 51 4.12 3.43 3.74
CA ALA A 51 3.17 2.76 2.86
C ALA A 51 2.54 3.80 1.93
N LEU A 52 2.70 3.61 0.63
CA LEU A 52 2.07 4.43 -0.41
C LEU A 52 1.14 3.55 -1.25
N GLY A 53 -0.01 4.08 -1.60
CA GLY A 53 -1.02 3.34 -2.36
C GLY A 53 -1.77 4.26 -3.32
N PRO A 54 -2.86 3.78 -3.93
CA PRO A 54 -3.63 4.57 -4.91
C PRO A 54 -4.08 5.97 -4.48
N PRO A 55 -4.34 6.25 -3.19
CA PRO A 55 -4.61 7.61 -2.71
C PRO A 55 -3.39 8.54 -2.64
N SER A 56 -2.17 8.00 -2.60
CA SER A 56 -0.95 8.77 -2.34
C SER A 56 -0.58 9.68 -3.51
N ASP A 57 -0.44 9.13 -4.72
CA ASP A 57 -0.13 9.86 -5.94
C ASP A 57 -0.38 9.01 -7.19
N ARG A 58 -0.03 9.54 -8.37
CA ARG A 58 -0.26 8.90 -9.68
C ARG A 58 0.60 7.65 -9.90
N ASN A 59 1.78 7.56 -9.30
CA ASN A 59 2.68 6.41 -9.48
C ASN A 59 2.14 5.17 -8.75
N HIS A 60 1.40 5.36 -7.66
CA HIS A 60 0.89 4.29 -6.80
C HIS A 60 -0.53 3.83 -7.12
N LEU A 61 -1.09 4.22 -8.27
CA LEU A 61 -2.48 3.89 -8.65
C LEU A 61 -2.77 2.38 -8.78
N THR A 62 -1.74 1.58 -9.04
CA THR A 62 -1.87 0.16 -9.40
C THR A 62 -1.15 -0.79 -8.45
N HIS A 63 -0.50 -0.27 -7.40
CA HIS A 63 0.23 -1.07 -6.42
C HIS A 63 0.32 -0.39 -5.05
N PHE A 64 0.60 -1.18 -4.02
CA PHE A 64 1.07 -0.68 -2.74
C PHE A 64 2.58 -0.72 -2.71
N HIS A 65 3.24 0.41 -2.47
CA HIS A 65 4.65 0.48 -2.15
C HIS A 65 4.81 0.45 -0.63
N LEU A 66 5.55 -0.52 -0.11
CA LEU A 66 5.77 -0.70 1.31
C LEU A 66 7.27 -0.78 1.55
N ASP A 67 7.79 0.01 2.49
CA ASP A 67 9.20 -0.04 2.84
C ASP A 67 9.47 0.18 4.33
N ASN A 68 10.62 -0.31 4.77
CA ASN A 68 11.16 -0.17 6.12
C ASN A 68 12.43 0.68 6.16
N GLY A 69 12.62 1.56 5.16
CA GLY A 69 13.76 2.46 5.13
C GLY A 69 13.81 3.38 6.35
N ALA A 70 15.00 3.90 6.65
CA ALA A 70 15.20 4.89 7.70
C ALA A 70 14.63 6.24 7.24
N TYR A 71 13.30 6.39 7.29
CA TYR A 71 12.65 7.65 6.97
C TYR A 71 12.82 8.61 8.16
N LEU A 72 13.75 9.56 8.03
CA LEU A 72 13.96 10.63 9.01
C LEU A 72 12.73 11.56 9.04
N GLY A 73 11.75 11.27 9.91
CA GLY A 73 10.99 12.34 10.56
C GLY A 73 9.56 12.65 10.10
N LEU A 74 8.72 11.67 9.75
CA LEU A 74 7.26 11.89 9.83
C LEU A 74 6.63 10.86 10.77
N PRO A 75 5.85 11.29 11.79
CA PRO A 75 5.10 10.35 12.60
C PRO A 75 4.10 9.59 11.71
N LYS A 76 3.64 8.41 12.15
CA LYS A 76 2.62 7.56 11.48
C LYS A 76 1.23 8.23 11.32
N VAL A 77 1.18 9.56 11.23
CA VAL A 77 -0.01 10.43 11.16
C VAL A 77 -0.77 10.27 9.84
N ARG A 78 -0.15 9.72 8.79
CA ARG A 78 -0.77 9.55 7.47
C ARG A 78 -1.58 8.25 7.29
N CYS A 79 -1.68 7.40 8.32
CA CYS A 79 -2.51 6.19 8.27
C CYS A 79 -4.02 6.47 8.50
N PHE A 80 -4.37 7.69 8.87
CA PHE A 80 -5.75 8.18 8.92
C PHE A 80 -6.14 8.66 7.52
N PHE A 81 -6.84 7.80 6.79
CA PHE A 81 -7.56 8.18 5.59
C PHE A 81 -8.48 9.38 5.90
N ARG A 82 -8.34 10.45 5.12
CA ARG A 82 -9.42 11.39 4.85
C ARG A 82 -10.25 10.85 3.70
#